data_AF-A0A3D5USM1-F1
#
_entry.id   AF-A0A3D5USM1-F1
#
_cell.length_a   1.000
_cell.length_b   1.000
_cell.length_c   1.000
_cell.angle_alpha   90.00
_cell.angle_beta   90.00
_cell.angle_gamma   90.00
#
_symmetry.space_group_name_H-M   'P 1'
#
loop_
_entity.id
_entity.type
_entity.pdbx_description
1 polymer ?
#
loop_
_entity_poly.entity_id
_entity_poly.type
_entity_poly.pdbx_seq_one_letter_code
_entity_poly.pdbx_strand_id
1 'polypeptide(L)' 'GDTLQRVRNRGFLQCGVSQGLPGFSSPDEQGNWSGIDVDFCRALAAAIFHDPTKVRFRPLSA' A
#
# COMPACT_ATOMS: atom_id res chain seq x y z
N GLY A 1 -15.63 -9.79 -5.83
CA GLY A 1 -15.75 -10.02 -4.38
C GLY A 1 -15.98 -8.70 -3.66
N ASP A 2 -16.75 -8.72 -2.59
CA ASP A 2 -17.16 -7.57 -1.79
C ASP A 2 -15.98 -6.66 -1.34
N THR A 3 -14.83 -7.24 -0.98
CA THR A 3 -13.62 -6.49 -0.65
C THR A 3 -13.11 -5.60 -1.80
N LEU A 4 -13.03 -6.12 -3.04
CA LEU A 4 -12.58 -5.33 -4.19
C LEU A 4 -13.56 -4.19 -4.49
N GLN A 5 -14.86 -4.44 -4.32
CA GLN A 5 -15.90 -3.44 -4.55
C GLN A 5 -15.80 -2.30 -3.53
N ARG A 6 -15.57 -2.61 -2.24
CA ARG A 6 -15.25 -1.60 -1.22
C ARG A 6 -14.00 -0.78 -1.55
N VAL A 7 -12.93 -1.43 -2.02
CA VAL A 7 -11.70 -0.74 -2.41
C VAL A 7 -11.95 0.21 -3.58
N ARG A 8 -12.65 -0.24 -4.63
CA ARG A 8 -13.02 0.59 -5.77
C ARG A 8 -13.88 1.78 -5.35
N ASN A 9 -14.90 1.56 -4.51
CA ASN A 9 -15.79 2.62 -4.01
C ASN A 9 -15.04 3.66 -3.17
N ARG A 10 -14.02 3.24 -2.41
CA ARG A 10 -13.16 4.14 -1.63
C ARG A 10 -12.24 5.00 -2.51
N GLY A 11 -11.92 4.53 -3.72
CA GLY A 11 -11.06 5.22 -4.68
C GLY A 11 -9.56 5.12 -4.40
N PHE A 12 -9.15 4.31 -3.41
CA PHE A 12 -7.74 3.99 -3.14
C PHE A 12 -7.61 2.65 -2.40
N LEU A 13 -6.47 1.99 -2.57
CA LEU A 13 -6.09 0.80 -1.83
C LEU A 13 -5.52 1.21 -0.46
N GLN A 14 -6.12 0.73 0.63
CA GLN A 14 -5.52 0.86 1.95
C GLN A 14 -4.64 -0.37 2.21
N CYS A 15 -3.33 -0.17 2.21
CA CYS A 15 -2.34 -1.22 2.34
C CYS A 15 -1.75 -1.21 3.75
N GLY A 16 -1.81 -2.35 4.44
CA GLY A 16 -1.10 -2.58 5.68
C GLY A 16 0.36 -2.91 5.40
N VAL A 17 1.27 -2.23 6.08
CA VAL A 17 2.72 -2.42 5.91
C VAL A 17 3.39 -2.66 7.26
N SER A 18 4.45 -3.47 7.27
CA SER A 18 5.20 -3.79 8.48
C SER A 18 6.22 -2.68 8.79
N GLN A 19 6.13 -2.01 9.93
CA GLN A 19 7.11 -0.98 10.26
C GLN A 19 8.36 -1.61 10.90
N GLY A 20 9.56 -1.22 10.44
CA GLY A 20 10.82 -1.57 11.12
C GLY A 20 11.48 -2.87 10.67
N LEU A 21 11.04 -3.47 9.55
CA LEU A 21 11.69 -4.60 8.89
C LEU A 21 12.40 -4.10 7.60
N PRO A 22 13.73 -3.89 7.62
CA PRO A 22 14.47 -3.47 6.45
C PRO A 22 14.24 -4.41 5.26
N GLY A 23 13.94 -3.83 4.09
CA GLY A 23 13.61 -4.58 2.88
C GLY A 23 12.12 -4.91 2.69
N PHE A 24 11.30 -4.86 3.74
CA PHE A 24 9.85 -5.09 3.63
C PHE A 24 9.06 -3.80 3.47
N SER A 25 9.16 -2.92 4.46
CA SER A 25 8.57 -1.59 4.40
C SER A 25 9.26 -0.64 5.38
N SER A 26 9.87 0.41 4.84
CA SER A 26 10.46 1.49 5.63
C SER A 26 10.00 2.83 5.08
N PRO A 27 9.50 3.74 5.92
CA PRO A 27 9.37 5.14 5.54
C PRO A 27 10.76 5.79 5.52
N ASP A 28 11.00 6.68 4.56
CA ASP A 28 12.10 7.63 4.60
C ASP A 28 11.73 8.88 5.44
N GLU A 29 12.66 9.82 5.59
CA GLU A 29 12.44 11.08 6.32
C GLU A 29 11.36 11.98 5.70
N GLN A 30 11.04 11.76 4.43
CA GLN A 30 10.03 12.49 3.67
C GLN A 30 8.66 11.80 3.72
N GLY A 31 8.56 10.64 4.39
CA GLY A 31 7.36 9.84 4.51
C GLY A 31 7.08 8.95 3.30
N ASN A 32 8.02 8.82 2.35
CA ASN A 32 7.88 7.87 1.25
C ASN A 32 8.21 6.47 1.75
N TRP A 33 7.32 5.54 1.42
CA TRP A 33 7.51 4.14 1.77
C TRP A 33 8.30 3.42 0.66
N SER A 34 9.19 2.52 1.08
CA SER A 34 9.97 1.64 0.20
C SER A 34 10.09 0.23 0.77
N GLY A 35 10.21 -0.78 -0.11
CA GLY A 35 10.33 -2.21 0.25
C GLY A 35 9.29 -3.10 -0.44
N ILE A 36 9.38 -4.42 -0.23
CA ILE A 36 8.55 -5.41 -0.95
C ILE A 36 7.05 -5.25 -0.70
N ASP A 37 6.62 -4.93 0.53
CA ASP A 37 5.21 -4.74 0.88
C ASP A 37 4.65 -3.52 0.14
N VAL A 38 5.47 -2.49 0.01
CA VAL A 38 5.14 -1.24 -0.66
C VAL A 38 4.98 -1.45 -2.15
N ASP A 39 5.95 -2.12 -2.78
CA ASP A 39 5.95 -2.36 -4.22
C ASP A 39 4.81 -3.31 -4.62
N PHE A 40 4.54 -4.32 -3.80
CA PHE A 40 3.38 -5.19 -3.99
C PHE A 40 2.07 -4.40 -3.93
N CYS A 41 1.93 -3.51 -2.96
CA CYS A 41 0.73 -2.67 -2.84
C CYS A 41 0.60 -1.63 -3.95
N ARG A 42 1.70 -1.06 -4.46
CA ARG A 42 1.69 -0.21 -5.65
C ARG A 42 1.28 -0.99 -6.89
N ALA A 43 1.76 -2.21 -7.07
CA ALA A 43 1.36 -3.08 -8.17
C ALA A 43 -0.13 -3.42 -8.13
N LEU A 44 -0.68 -3.71 -6.94
CA LEU A 44 -2.12 -3.91 -6.76
C LEU A 44 -2.93 -2.64 -7.06
N ALA A 45 -2.46 -1.47 -6.62
CA ALA A 45 -3.12 -0.20 -6.92
C ALA A 45 -3.14 0.08 -8.43
N ALA A 46 -2.04 -0.19 -9.13
CA ALA A 46 -1.96 -0.12 -10.58
C ALA A 46 -2.95 -1.10 -11.24
N ALA A 47 -3.06 -2.33 -10.75
CA ALA A 47 -4.00 -3.31 -11.30
C ALA A 47 -5.49 -2.94 -11.09
N ILE A 48 -5.82 -2.29 -9.96
CA ILE A 48 -7.20 -1.92 -9.63
C ILE A 48 -7.62 -0.61 -10.31
N PHE A 49 -6.73 0.39 -10.26
CA PHE A 49 -7.03 1.79 -10.59
C PHE A 49 -6.29 2.31 -11.82
N HIS A 50 -5.41 1.51 -12.45
CA HIS A 50 -4.47 1.97 -13.48
C HIS A 50 -3.54 3.10 -13.00
N ASP A 51 -3.33 3.19 -11.68
CA ASP A 51 -2.53 4.22 -11.05
C ASP A 51 -1.84 3.65 -9.80
N PRO A 52 -0.50 3.50 -9.81
CA PRO A 52 0.26 2.96 -8.67
C PRO A 52 0.25 3.91 -7.46
N THR A 53 -0.13 5.18 -7.64
CA THR A 53 -0.20 6.18 -6.56
C THR A 53 -1.51 6.11 -5.77
N LYS A 54 -2.51 5.34 -6.22
CA LYS A 54 -3.81 5.13 -5.54
C LYS A 54 -3.70 4.15 -4.38
N VAL A 55 -2.70 4.34 -3.53
CA VAL A 55 -2.43 3.52 -2.35
C VAL A 55 -2.16 4.41 -1.13
N ARG A 56 -2.66 4.00 0.03
CA ARG A 56 -2.35 4.60 1.32
C ARG A 56 -1.78 3.54 2.25
N PHE A 57 -0.57 3.77 2.71
CA PHE A 57 0.12 2.87 3.62
C PHE A 57 -0.33 3.14 5.07
N ARG A 58 -0.62 2.06 5.79
CA ARG A 58 -0.90 2.08 7.23
C ARG A 58 0.08 1.15 7.92
N PRO A 59 0.96 1.67 8.79
CA PRO A 59 1.80 0.82 9.60
C PRO A 59 0.90 -0.02 10.50
N LEU A 60 1.14 -1.33 10.50
CA LEU A 60 0.48 -2.25 11.40
C LEU A 60 1.44 -2.57 12.54
N SER A 61 0.98 -2.42 13.78
CA SER A 61 1.62 -3.05 14.93
C SER A 61 1.30 -4.55 14.89
N ALA A 62 2.31 -5.38 15.08
CA ALA A 62 2.11 -6.78 15.43
C ALA A 62 1.54 -6.88 16.86
#